data_AF-A0A5R8ZZ90-F1
#
_entry.id   AF-A0A5R8ZZ90-F1
#
_cell.length_a   1.000
_cell.length_b   1.000
_cell.length_c   1.000
_cell.angle_alpha   90.00
_cell.angle_beta   90.00
_cell.angle_gamma   90.00
#
_symmetry.space_group_name_H-M   'P 1'
#
loop_
_entity.id
_entity.type
_entity.pdbx_description
1 polymer ?
#
loop_
_entity_poly.entity_id
_entity_poly.type
_entity_poly.pdbx_seq_one_letter_code
_entity_poly.pdbx_strand_id
1 'polypeptide(L)'
;MFAKYLGKEEKKQEYVISYFEKFLSKQSKLIGKDLKLSTWKKSEYVCSDLRAFIESSYREKDYPFDKLNQSFLDDFEYFLKTEKNQKQVTINKAIQRFRKPINLSSIKT
;
A
#
# COMPACT_ATOMS: atom_id res chain seq x y z
N MET A 1 -15.66 34.25 20.01
CA MET A 1 -14.52 33.34 19.78
C MET A 1 -14.81 32.55 18.50
N PHE A 2 -14.57 33.16 17.33
CA PHE A 2 -14.95 32.60 16.03
C PHE A 2 -13.72 32.51 15.13
N ALA A 3 -13.00 31.40 15.23
CA ALA A 3 -11.94 31.04 14.30
C ALA A 3 -12.03 29.55 13.96
N LYS A 4 -13.20 29.11 13.46
CA LYS A 4 -13.42 27.73 13.03
C LYS A 4 -13.85 27.58 11.56
N TYR A 5 -13.72 28.64 10.77
CA TYR A 5 -14.14 28.67 9.38
C TYR A 5 -13.12 29.39 8.51
N LEU A 6 -11.92 28.81 8.37
CA LEU A 6 -11.19 28.97 7.11
C LEU A 6 -11.21 27.60 6.44
N GLY A 7 -12.11 27.47 5.46
CA GLY A 7 -12.22 26.34 4.55
C GLY A 7 -10.97 26.19 3.70
N LYS A 8 -9.87 25.78 4.32
CA LYS A 8 -8.88 24.97 3.64
C LYS A 8 -9.37 23.54 3.84
N GLU A 9 -9.93 22.95 2.78
CA GLU A 9 -9.89 21.50 2.67
C GLU A 9 -8.40 21.13 2.71
N GLU A 10 -7.85 20.94 3.91
CA GLU A 10 -6.61 20.22 4.06
C GLU A 10 -6.88 18.87 3.41
N LYS A 11 -6.38 18.68 2.19
CA LYS A 11 -6.30 17.37 1.56
C LYS A 11 -5.69 16.48 2.63
N LYS A 12 -6.52 15.65 3.28
CA LYS A 12 -6.06 14.75 4.32
C LYS A 12 -4.96 13.95 3.68
N GLN A 13 -3.73 14.13 4.15
CA GLN A 13 -2.59 13.43 3.61
C GLN A 13 -2.89 11.94 3.73
N GLU A 14 -3.14 11.31 2.58
CA GLU A 14 -3.36 9.87 2.54
C GLU A 14 -1.99 9.22 2.56
N TYR A 15 -1.88 8.14 3.33
CA TYR A 15 -0.65 7.36 3.43
C TYR A 15 -0.87 5.92 3.00
N VAL A 16 0.14 5.36 2.35
CA VAL A 16 0.08 4.09 1.61
C VAL A 16 -0.29 2.93 2.52
N ILE A 17 0.39 2.75 3.64
CA ILE A 17 0.14 1.65 4.58
C ILE A 17 -1.24 1.83 5.21
N SER A 18 -1.55 3.02 5.74
CA SER A 18 -2.85 3.29 6.36
C SER A 18 -4.03 2.99 5.43
N TYR A 19 -3.94 3.38 4.15
CA TYR A 19 -4.97 3.07 3.16
C TYR A 19 -5.05 1.58 2.86
N PHE A 20 -3.90 0.90 2.71
CA PHE A 20 -3.86 -0.52 2.41
C PHE A 20 -4.45 -1.35 3.57
N GLU A 21 -4.18 -0.98 4.82
CA GLU A 21 -4.79 -1.59 6.00
C GLU A 21 -6.30 -1.36 6.07
N LYS A 22 -6.79 -0.15 5.74
CA LYS A 22 -8.23 0.11 5.63
C LYS A 22 -8.87 -0.75 4.54
N PHE A 23 -8.19 -0.93 3.41
CA PHE A 23 -8.65 -1.82 2.35
C PHE A 23 -8.72 -3.27 2.82
N LEU A 24 -7.68 -3.77 3.51
CA LEU A 24 -7.67 -5.12 4.09
C LEU A 24 -8.75 -5.31 5.14
N SER A 25 -9.03 -4.31 5.97
CA SER A 25 -10.12 -4.33 6.96
C SER A 25 -11.51 -4.40 6.31
N LYS A 26 -11.70 -3.76 5.14
CA LYS A 26 -12.93 -3.91 4.36
C LYS A 26 -13.03 -5.30 3.74
N GLN A 27 -11.94 -5.79 3.16
CA GLN A 27 -11.86 -7.12 2.53
C GLN A 27 -12.06 -8.26 3.54
N SER A 28 -11.61 -8.11 4.79
CA SER A 28 -11.77 -9.14 5.81
C SER A 28 -13.24 -9.44 6.11
N LYS A 29 -14.12 -8.43 6.00
CA LYS A 29 -15.58 -8.58 6.16
C LYS A 29 -16.25 -9.39 5.04
N LEU A 30 -15.53 -9.60 3.93
CA LEU A 30 -15.98 -10.40 2.79
C LEU A 30 -15.47 -11.85 2.86
N ILE A 31 -14.63 -12.18 3.86
CA ILE A 31 -14.12 -13.54 4.05
C ILE A 31 -15.29 -14.50 4.31
N GLY A 32 -15.36 -15.58 3.55
CA GLY A 32 -16.43 -16.58 3.65
C GLY A 32 -17.72 -16.20 2.92
N LYS A 33 -17.79 -15.00 2.32
CA LYS A 33 -18.88 -14.56 1.45
C LYS A 33 -18.44 -14.55 -0.01
N ASP A 34 -17.53 -13.64 -0.34
CA ASP A 34 -17.02 -13.41 -1.70
C ASP A 34 -15.49 -13.60 -1.76
N LEU A 35 -14.82 -13.50 -0.61
CA LEU A 35 -13.37 -13.63 -0.50
C LEU A 35 -12.98 -14.90 0.26
N LYS A 36 -11.96 -15.61 -0.22
CA LYS A 36 -11.31 -16.69 0.53
C LYS A 36 -10.28 -16.12 1.50
N LEU A 37 -10.18 -16.69 2.70
CA LEU A 37 -9.17 -16.33 3.70
C LEU A 37 -7.74 -16.40 3.13
N SER A 38 -7.46 -17.41 2.30
CA SER A 38 -6.16 -17.57 1.64
C SER A 38 -5.82 -16.43 0.67
N THR A 39 -6.81 -15.81 0.04
CA THR A 39 -6.63 -14.63 -0.82
C THR A 39 -6.38 -13.38 0.02
N TRP A 40 -7.12 -13.23 1.13
CA TRP A 40 -6.93 -12.12 2.08
C TRP A 40 -5.53 -12.17 2.71
N LYS A 41 -5.10 -13.32 3.23
CA LYS A 41 -3.76 -13.51 3.81
C LYS A 41 -2.66 -13.10 2.85
N LYS A 42 -2.74 -13.48 1.56
CA LYS A 42 -1.73 -13.06 0.56
C LYS A 42 -1.64 -11.54 0.41
N SER A 43 -2.75 -10.83 0.56
CA SER A 43 -2.76 -9.36 0.48
C SER A 43 -2.22 -8.74 1.77
N GLU A 44 -2.52 -9.35 2.91
CA GLU A 44 -1.97 -8.96 4.22
C GLU A 44 -0.44 -9.17 4.31
N TYR A 45 0.09 -10.28 3.79
CA TYR A 45 1.54 -10.47 3.64
C TYR A 45 2.20 -9.35 2.82
N VAL A 46 1.58 -8.94 1.70
CA VAL A 46 2.10 -7.83 0.88
C VAL A 46 2.09 -6.51 1.66
N CYS A 47 1.08 -6.26 2.49
CA CYS A 47 1.05 -5.08 3.36
C CYS A 47 2.20 -5.08 4.37
N SER A 48 2.50 -6.25 4.93
CA SER A 48 3.62 -6.43 5.87
C SER A 48 4.97 -6.21 5.19
N ASP A 49 5.16 -6.79 4.00
CA ASP A 49 6.37 -6.57 3.20
C ASP A 49 6.53 -5.09 2.81
N LEU A 50 5.44 -4.40 2.47
CA LEU A 50 5.46 -2.97 2.15
C LEU A 50 5.84 -2.11 3.36
N ARG A 51 5.33 -2.46 4.55
CA ARG A 51 5.70 -1.77 5.80
C ARG A 51 7.18 -1.93 6.09
N ALA A 52 7.70 -3.16 5.97
CA ALA A 52 9.12 -3.45 6.17
C ALA A 52 10.00 -2.71 5.15
N PHE A 53 9.58 -2.63 3.89
CA PHE A 53 10.25 -1.84 2.86
C PHE A 53 10.31 -0.35 3.24
N ILE A 54 9.18 0.25 3.62
CA ILE A 54 9.15 1.69 3.93
C ILE A 54 10.03 2.01 5.13
N GLU A 55 9.98 1.18 6.17
CA GLU A 55 10.81 1.33 7.36
C GLU A 55 12.30 1.19 7.04
N SER A 56 12.67 0.24 6.18
CA SER A 56 14.06 -0.01 5.77
C SER A 56 14.61 1.08 4.84
N SER A 57 13.85 1.44 3.80
CA SER A 57 14.31 2.32 2.72
C SER A 57 14.17 3.80 3.04
N TYR A 58 13.10 4.20 3.74
CA TYR A 58 12.82 5.60 4.03
C TYR A 58 12.97 5.96 5.52
N ARG A 59 13.12 4.97 6.41
CA ARG A 59 13.11 5.16 7.89
C ARG A 59 11.85 5.86 8.39
N GLU A 60 10.76 5.74 7.64
CA GLU A 60 9.45 6.25 7.99
C GLU A 60 8.52 5.09 8.34
N LYS A 61 7.44 5.37 9.09
CA LYS A 61 6.43 4.34 9.43
C LYS A 61 5.40 4.15 8.33
N ASP A 62 5.24 5.15 7.48
CA ASP A 62 4.28 5.16 6.38
C ASP A 62 4.80 6.07 5.27
N TYR A 63 4.26 5.93 4.07
CA TYR A 63 4.69 6.68 2.89
C TYR A 63 3.54 7.54 2.35
N PRO A 64 3.74 8.83 2.03
CA PRO A 64 2.68 9.69 1.50
C PRO A 64 2.23 9.24 0.09
N PHE A 65 0.92 9.17 -0.16
CA PHE A 65 0.39 8.84 -1.50
C PHE A 65 0.84 9.81 -2.59
N ASP A 66 0.95 11.11 -2.28
CA ASP A 66 1.39 12.13 -3.24
C ASP A 66 2.81 11.90 -3.78
N LYS A 67 3.64 11.13 -3.06
CA LYS A 67 5.00 10.79 -3.50
C LYS A 67 5.08 9.47 -4.27
N LEU A 68 3.98 8.73 -4.37
CA LEU A 68 3.97 7.41 -4.98
C LEU A 68 4.14 7.53 -6.49
N ASN A 69 5.24 6.97 -6.99
CA ASN A 69 5.65 7.02 -8.39
C ASN A 69 6.13 5.64 -8.86
N GLN A 70 6.54 5.54 -10.12
CA GLN A 70 7.08 4.28 -10.66
C GLN A 70 8.38 3.87 -9.96
N SER A 71 9.25 4.81 -9.61
CA SER A 71 10.49 4.52 -8.87
C SER A 71 10.24 3.84 -7.53
N PHE A 72 9.20 4.23 -6.79
CA PHE A 72 8.80 3.54 -5.56
C PHE A 72 8.48 2.06 -5.80
N LEU A 73 7.82 1.74 -6.93
CA LEU A 73 7.52 0.36 -7.28
C LEU A 73 8.77 -0.42 -7.69
N ASP A 74 9.69 0.24 -8.40
CA ASP A 74 10.96 -0.36 -8.83
C ASP A 74 11.87 -0.64 -7.61
N ASP A 75 11.93 0.29 -6.66
CA ASP A 75 12.64 0.15 -5.39
C ASP A 75 12.01 -0.95 -4.52
N PHE A 76 10.69 -1.02 -4.47
CA PHE A 76 9.99 -2.09 -3.76
C PHE A 76 10.25 -3.46 -4.40
N GLU A 77 10.24 -3.55 -5.73
CA GLU A 77 10.63 -4.76 -6.45
C GLU A 77 12.07 -5.17 -6.12
N TYR A 78 12.99 -4.21 -6.11
CA TYR A 78 14.38 -4.45 -5.74
C TYR A 78 14.50 -4.99 -4.32
N PHE A 79 13.84 -4.36 -3.34
CA PHE A 79 13.80 -4.82 -1.94
C PHE A 79 13.27 -6.25 -1.82
N LEU A 80 12.20 -6.60 -2.54
CA LEU A 80 11.66 -7.96 -2.50
C LEU A 80 12.63 -8.99 -3.09
N LYS A 81 13.45 -8.61 -4.07
CA LYS A 81 14.51 -9.48 -4.63
C LYS A 81 15.68 -9.63 -3.68
N THR A 82 16.18 -8.55 -3.09
CA THR A 82 17.43 -8.56 -2.32
C THR A 82 17.21 -8.98 -0.87
N GLU A 83 16.27 -8.36 -0.18
CA GLU A 83 16.05 -8.58 1.25
C GLU A 83 15.14 -9.79 1.51
N LYS A 84 14.11 -9.96 0.69
CA LYS A 84 13.12 -11.04 0.85
C LYS A 84 13.41 -12.27 -0.02
N ASN A 85 14.41 -12.21 -0.91
CA ASN A 85 14.80 -13.29 -1.82
C ASN A 85 13.60 -13.90 -2.59
N GLN A 86 12.61 -13.08 -2.94
CA GLN A 86 11.42 -13.54 -3.64
C GLN A 86 11.69 -13.73 -5.14
N LYS A 87 11.07 -14.77 -5.73
CA LYS A 87 11.11 -14.98 -7.18
C LYS A 87 10.28 -13.92 -7.91
N GLN A 88 10.70 -13.55 -9.13
CA GLN A 88 10.00 -12.57 -9.97
C GLN A 88 8.48 -12.81 -10.09
N VAL A 89 8.06 -14.07 -10.23
CA VAL A 89 6.63 -14.44 -10.33
C VAL A 89 5.84 -14.03 -9.08
N THR A 90 6.44 -14.17 -7.89
CA THR A 90 5.84 -13.77 -6.62
C THR A 90 5.76 -12.25 -6.51
N ILE A 91 6.85 -11.57 -6.90
CA ILE A 91 6.94 -10.11 -6.88
C ILE A 91 5.91 -9.48 -7.81
N ASN A 92 5.78 -9.99 -9.03
CA ASN A 92 4.76 -9.52 -9.97
C ASN A 92 3.34 -9.64 -9.38
N LYS A 93 3.05 -10.73 -8.65
CA LYS A 93 1.77 -10.90 -7.95
C LYS A 93 1.62 -9.96 -6.75
N ALA A 94 2.70 -9.64 -6.05
CA ALA A 94 2.69 -8.65 -4.97
C ALA A 94 2.36 -7.25 -5.51
N ILE A 95 3.06 -6.82 -6.57
CA ILE A 95 2.81 -5.53 -7.24
C ILE A 95 1.38 -5.45 -7.78
N GLN A 96 0.86 -6.51 -8.40
CA GLN A 96 -0.54 -6.56 -8.84
C GLN A 96 -1.53 -6.36 -7.68
N ARG A 97 -1.29 -7.02 -6.53
CA ARG A 97 -2.13 -6.85 -5.33
C ARG A 97 -2.02 -5.47 -4.74
N PHE A 98 -0.85 -4.86 -4.81
CA PHE A 98 -0.61 -3.50 -4.37
C PHE A 98 -1.36 -2.46 -5.22
N ARG A 99 -1.28 -2.61 -6.55
CA ARG A 99 -1.94 -1.70 -7.52
C ARG A 99 -3.47 -1.78 -7.47
N LYS A 100 -4.03 -2.94 -7.17
CA LYS A 100 -5.49 -3.16 -7.18
C LYS A 100 -6.28 -2.17 -6.31
N PRO A 101 -5.95 -1.96 -5.03
CA PRO A 101 -6.68 -0.98 -4.21
C PRO A 101 -6.28 0.48 -4.48
N ILE A 102 -5.11 0.73 -5.04
CA ILE A 102 -4.56 2.09 -5.22
C ILE A 102 -5.14 2.81 -6.45
N ASN A 103 -5.83 2.08 -7.33
CA ASN A 103 -6.39 2.57 -8.60
C ASN A 103 -5.31 3.26 -9.45
N LEU A 104 -4.83 2.55 -10.47
CA LEU A 104 -3.66 2.92 -11.28
C LEU A 104 -3.66 4.39 -11.77
N SER A 105 -4.85 4.99 -11.92
CA SER A 105 -5.10 6.39 -12.28
C SER A 105 -4.44 7.45 -11.37
N SER A 106 -4.05 7.10 -10.13
CA SER A 106 -3.37 8.02 -9.20
C SER A 106 -1.84 8.00 -9.30
N ILE A 107 -1.26 7.02 -10.02
CA ILE A 107 0.20 6.94 -10.21
C ILE A 107 0.56 7.80 -11.43
N LYS A 108 1.05 9.01 -11.20
CA LYS A 108 1.51 9.89 -12.28
C LYS A 108 2.67 9.21 -13.00
N THR A 109 2.49 9.00 -14.31
CA THR A 109 3.54 8.55 -15.25
C THR A 109 4.46 9.71 -15.56
#